data_AF-A0A2L0EHJ9-F1
#
_entry.id   AF-A0A2L0EHJ9-F1
#
_cell.length_a   1.000
_cell.length_b   1.000
_cell.length_c   1.000
_cell.angle_alpha   90.00
_cell.angle_beta   90.00
_cell.angle_gamma   90.00
#
_symmetry.space_group_name_H-M   'P 1'
#
loop_
_entity.id
_entity.type
_entity.pdbx_description
1 polymer ?
#
loop_
_entity_poly.entity_id
_entity_poly.type
_entity_poly.pdbx_seq_one_letter_code
_entity_poly.pdbx_strand_id
1 'polypeptide(L)' 'MDEPFPQLGRGARNSTLGAHIRAADPWHASTVSRPYSSTAGTYPANRLYEHANTGPGSAAP' A
#
# COMPACT_ATOMS: atom_id res chain seq x y z
N MET A 1 -10.50 15.19 -28.49
CA MET A 1 -9.29 14.38 -28.24
C MET A 1 -9.10 14.47 -26.74
N ASP A 2 -9.81 13.65 -25.99
CA ASP A 2 -9.86 13.79 -24.52
C ASP A 2 -9.88 12.37 -23.93
N GLU A 3 -8.74 11.70 -24.00
CA GLU A 3 -8.50 10.50 -23.21
C GLU A 3 -8.15 10.96 -21.79
N PRO A 4 -8.96 10.64 -20.75
CA PRO A 4 -8.54 10.89 -19.39
C PRO A 4 -7.35 9.96 -19.08
N PHE A 5 -6.16 10.54 -18.94
CA PHE A 5 -4.99 9.83 -18.43
C PHE A 5 -5.40 9.04 -17.18
N PRO A 6 -5.33 7.69 -17.17
CA PRO A 6 -5.59 6.96 -15.94
C PRO A 6 -4.47 7.33 -14.99
N GLN A 7 -4.82 8.06 -13.94
CA GLN A 7 -3.93 8.37 -12.84
C GLN A 7 -3.59 7.04 -12.17
N LEU A 8 -2.55 6.36 -12.66
CA LEU A 8 -1.99 5.16 -12.06
C LEU A 8 -1.42 5.54 -10.69
N GLY A 9 -2.28 5.56 -9.68
CA GLY A 9 -1.85 5.62 -8.29
C GLY A 9 -0.86 4.48 -8.06
N ARG A 10 0.37 4.81 -7.69
CA ARG A 10 1.40 3.83 -7.32
C ARG A 10 0.86 3.04 -6.12
N GLY A 11 0.73 1.72 -6.30
CA GLY A 11 0.25 0.78 -5.29
C GLY A 11 0.37 -0.64 -5.82
N ALA A 12 0.41 -1.64 -4.93
CA ALA A 12 0.37 -3.03 -5.36
C ALA A 12 -1.07 -3.35 -5.81
N ARG A 13 -1.24 -3.72 -7.08
CA ARG A 13 -2.57 -4.01 -7.65
C ARG A 13 -2.55 -5.31 -8.42
N ASN A 14 -3.62 -6.10 -8.31
CA ASN A 14 -3.82 -7.35 -9.06
C ASN A 14 -2.59 -8.28 -9.01
N SER A 15 -1.91 -8.33 -7.86
CA SER A 15 -0.65 -9.07 -7.67
C SER A 15 -0.85 -10.24 -6.72
N THR A 16 -0.01 -11.28 -6.85
CA THR A 16 0.06 -12.39 -5.88
C THR A 16 1.15 -12.10 -4.85
N LEU A 17 0.76 -11.92 -3.59
CA LEU A 17 1.66 -11.64 -2.47
C LEU A 17 2.02 -12.93 -1.73
N GLY A 18 3.33 -13.18 -1.58
CA GLY A 18 3.86 -14.35 -0.89
C GLY A 18 3.81 -14.22 0.63
N ALA A 19 3.92 -15.35 1.34
CA ALA A 19 3.78 -15.44 2.80
C ALA A 19 4.89 -14.73 3.60
N HIS A 20 5.92 -14.19 2.93
CA HIS A 20 6.96 -13.39 3.57
C HIS A 20 6.51 -11.95 3.85
N ILE A 21 5.39 -11.50 3.26
CA ILE A 21 4.75 -10.23 3.61
C ILE A 21 4.04 -10.39 4.95
N ARG A 22 4.26 -9.44 5.86
CA ARG A 22 3.60 -9.40 7.16
C ARG A 22 2.19 -8.84 6.99
N ALA A 23 1.19 -9.70 6.76
CA ALA A 23 -0.17 -9.26 6.44
C ALA A 23 -0.80 -8.30 7.48
N ALA A 24 -0.45 -8.45 8.76
CA ALA A 24 -0.96 -7.59 9.83
C ALA A 24 -0.29 -6.20 9.91
N ASP A 25 0.92 -6.06 9.38
CA ASP A 25 1.69 -4.80 9.37
C ASP A 25 2.63 -4.76 8.15
N PRO A 26 2.07 -4.60 6.93
CA PRO A 26 2.85 -4.68 5.70
C PRO A 26 3.71 -3.43 5.46
N TRP A 27 3.44 -2.33 6.18
CA TRP A 27 4.08 -1.04 5.99
C TRP A 27 4.82 -0.58 7.25
N HIS A 28 6.15 -0.58 7.19
CA HIS A 28 6.97 -0.16 8.33
C HIS A 28 7.43 1.30 8.23
N ALA A 29 8.11 1.78 9.27
CA ALA A 29 8.76 3.09 9.29
C ALA A 29 9.71 3.30 8.09
N SER A 30 9.83 4.54 7.64
CA SER A 30 10.70 4.90 6.52
C SER A 30 12.19 4.89 6.91
N THR A 31 13.08 4.96 5.93
CA THR A 31 14.53 5.05 6.12
C THR A 31 14.98 6.33 6.82
N VAL A 32 14.16 7.38 6.82
CA VAL A 32 14.37 8.61 7.62
C VAL A 32 13.73 8.52 9.01
N SER A 33 13.44 7.29 9.46
CA SER A 33 12.86 6.97 10.78
C SER A 33 11.47 7.57 11.05
N ARG A 34 10.73 7.96 10.01
CA ARG A 34 9.34 8.42 10.17
C ARG A 34 8.41 7.20 10.32
N PRO A 35 7.57 7.13 11.37
CA PRO A 35 6.59 6.04 11.51
C PRO A 35 5.63 5.97 10.32
N TYR A 36 5.17 4.75 10.01
CA TYR A 36 4.03 4.57 9.11
C TYR A 36 2.76 5.13 9.75
N SER A 37 1.90 5.76 8.95
CA SER A 37 0.56 6.14 9.37
C SER A 37 -0.41 6.04 8.19
N SER A 38 -1.54 5.36 8.39
CA SER A 38 -2.64 5.31 7.41
C SER A 38 -3.58 6.52 7.51
N THR A 39 -3.53 7.25 8.62
CA THR A 39 -4.35 8.43 8.89
C THR A 39 -3.46 9.65 9.12
N ALA A 40 -3.96 10.85 8.84
CA ALA A 40 -3.24 12.07 9.15
C ALA A 40 -3.17 12.28 10.68
N GLY A 41 -2.00 12.67 11.17
CA GLY A 41 -1.75 12.98 12.59
C GLY A 41 -0.57 13.94 12.71
N THR A 42 0.42 13.62 13.55
CA THR A 42 1.70 14.35 13.61
C THR A 42 2.38 14.45 12.25
N TYR A 43 2.20 13.44 11.40
CA TYR A 43 2.64 13.44 10.01
C TYR A 43 1.44 13.21 9.07
N PRO A 44 1.53 13.67 7.80
CA PRO A 44 0.58 13.27 6.78
C PRO A 44 0.53 11.74 6.62
N ALA A 45 -0.65 11.23 6.25
CA ALA A 45 -0.84 9.83 5.94
C ALA A 45 0.11 9.38 4.82
N ASN A 46 0.65 8.17 4.95
CA ASN A 46 1.38 7.50 3.89
C ASN A 46 0.44 7.25 2.70
N ARG A 47 0.97 7.41 1.48
CA ARG A 47 0.25 7.15 0.22
C ARG A 47 0.56 5.74 -0.28
N LEU A 48 0.39 4.75 0.58
CA LEU A 48 0.63 3.33 0.29
C LEU A 48 -0.73 2.63 0.23
N TYR A 49 -1.01 1.98 -0.89
CA TYR A 49 -2.32 1.40 -1.19
C TYR A 49 -2.16 0.01 -1.81
N GLU A 50 -3.16 -0.83 -1.56
CA GLU A 50 -3.32 -2.15 -2.17
C GLU A 50 -4.68 -2.24 -2.85
N HIS A 51 -4.80 -3.01 -3.93
CA HIS A 51 -6.07 -3.24 -4.60
C HIS A 51 -6.12 -4.60 -5.28
N ALA A 52 -7.10 -5.43 -4.89
CA ALA A 52 -7.34 -6.75 -5.48
C ALA A 52 -6.07 -7.63 -5.53
N ASN A 53 -5.23 -7.57 -4.49
CA ASN A 53 -4.12 -8.50 -4.31
C ASN A 53 -4.64 -9.84 -3.80
N THR A 54 -3.94 -10.93 -4.12
CA THR A 54 -4.28 -12.30 -3.70
C THR A 54 -3.06 -13.00 -3.10
N GLY A 55 -3.24 -14.20 -2.57
CA GLY A 55 -2.14 -14.99 -1.99
C GLY A 55 -1.98 -14.80 -0.48
N PRO A 56 -1.11 -15.60 0.16
CA PRO A 56 -0.99 -15.69 1.62
C PRO A 56 -0.44 -14.43 2.28
N GLY A 57 0.20 -13.54 1.52
CA GLY A 57 0.65 -12.22 2.01
C GLY A 57 -0.35 -11.10 1.81
N SER A 58 -1.49 -11.36 1.15
CA SER A 58 -2.54 -10.36 0.96
C SER A 58 -3.28 -10.14 2.27
N ALA A 59 -3.72 -8.90 2.51
CA ALA A 59 -4.64 -8.61 3.60
C ALA A 59 -5.90 -9.49 3.45
N ALA A 60 -6.35 -10.09 4.56
CA ALA A 60 -7.61 -10.82 4.55
C ALA A 60 -8.76 -9.85 4.20
N PRO A 61 -9.77 -10.30 3.44
CA PRO A 61 -10.95 -9.50 3.14
C PRO A 61 -11.74 -9.11 4.40
#